data_AF-C6BYS2-F1
#
_entry.id   AF-C6BYS2-F1
#
_cell.length_a   1.000
_cell.length_b   1.000
_cell.length_c   1.000
_cell.angle_alpha   90.00
_cell.angle_beta   90.00
_cell.angle_gamma   90.00
#
_symmetry.space_group_name_H-M   'P 1'
#
loop_
_entity.id
_entity.type
_entity.pdbx_description
1 polymer ?
#
loop_
_entity_poly.entity_id
_entity_poly.type
_entity_poly.pdbx_seq_one_letter_code
_entity_poly.pdbx_strand_id
1 'polypeptide(L)'
;MKKTIITLIITLVLLAPSAGFCGTPDISAQFDKLSGVEASFRTLGMKIDKITGADTKPDRVYALQDMSDMCKTSKMQVHSLTSLFSVVNLVKREKNFQNREAELLKKKCGYAYNDFSRRKAFIRDILAKAKDQKLKDLAHIFDAQLEIVLEQLTAINNKFK
;
A
#
# COMPACT_ATOMS: atom_id res chain seq x y z
N MET A 1 8.80 -21.66 61.10
CA MET A 1 8.01 -20.59 60.45
C MET A 1 8.71 -19.90 59.27
N LYS A 2 9.76 -20.49 58.65
CA LYS A 2 10.47 -19.88 57.50
C LYS A 2 9.94 -20.32 56.12
N LYS A 3 9.13 -21.37 56.04
CA LYS A 3 8.65 -21.95 54.77
C LYS A 3 7.35 -21.31 54.25
N THR A 4 6.60 -20.63 55.10
CA THR A 4 5.28 -20.05 54.74
C THR A 4 5.40 -18.71 54.00
N ILE A 5 6.51 -18.00 54.16
CA ILE A 5 6.71 -16.67 53.54
C ILE A 5 7.06 -16.80 52.05
N ILE A 6 7.77 -17.85 51.67
CA ILE A 6 8.20 -18.06 50.28
C ILE A 6 7.01 -18.37 49.36
N THR A 7 5.99 -19.06 49.88
CA THR A 7 4.80 -19.43 49.11
C THR A 7 3.90 -18.25 48.78
N LEU A 8 3.93 -17.18 49.59
CA LEU A 8 3.07 -16.00 49.40
C LEU A 8 3.61 -15.02 48.33
N ILE A 9 4.92 -15.02 48.10
CA ILE A 9 5.57 -14.14 47.10
C ILE A 9 5.37 -14.69 45.69
N ILE A 10 5.34 -16.00 45.52
CA ILE A 10 5.19 -16.65 44.21
C ILE A 10 3.76 -16.48 43.67
N THR A 11 2.74 -16.43 44.54
CA THR A 11 1.34 -16.24 44.13
C THR A 11 0.99 -14.80 43.77
N LEU A 12 1.71 -13.78 44.25
CA LEU A 12 1.44 -12.39 43.88
C LEU A 12 1.94 -12.01 42.47
N VAL A 13 2.93 -12.72 41.92
CA VAL A 13 3.44 -12.47 40.56
C VAL A 13 2.45 -12.95 39.47
N LEU A 14 1.55 -13.87 39.80
CA LEU A 14 0.53 -14.40 38.88
C LEU A 14 -0.73 -13.53 38.75
N LEU A 15 -0.84 -12.46 39.54
CA LEU A 15 -1.95 -11.50 39.50
C LEU A 15 -1.53 -10.14 38.93
N ALA A 16 -0.31 -10.00 38.42
CA ALA A 16 0.02 -8.85 37.60
C ALA A 16 -0.93 -8.87 36.38
N PRO A 17 -1.77 -7.84 36.18
CA PRO A 17 -2.44 -7.71 34.90
C PRO A 17 -1.31 -7.65 33.89
N SER A 18 -1.23 -8.65 33.01
CA SER A 18 -0.46 -8.51 31.79
C SER A 18 -1.09 -7.33 31.08
N ALA A 19 -0.54 -6.13 31.32
CA ALA A 19 -0.74 -4.99 30.47
C ALA A 19 -0.21 -5.47 29.12
N GLY A 20 -1.12 -6.04 28.33
CA GLY A 20 -0.88 -6.36 26.95
C GLY A 20 -0.53 -5.04 26.32
N PHE A 21 0.76 -4.75 26.23
CA PHE A 21 1.28 -3.79 25.29
C PHE A 21 0.83 -4.33 23.93
N CYS A 22 -0.34 -3.88 23.50
CA CYS A 22 -0.80 -4.03 22.14
C CYS A 22 0.17 -3.19 21.32
N GLY A 23 1.31 -3.78 20.97
CA GLY A 23 2.33 -3.12 20.17
C GLY A 23 1.66 -2.71 18.88
N THR A 24 1.66 -1.40 18.60
CA THR A 24 1.16 -0.89 17.32
C THR A 24 1.84 -1.67 16.20
N PRO A 25 1.09 -2.22 15.23
CA PRO A 25 1.67 -3.05 14.19
C PRO A 25 2.76 -2.29 13.44
N ASP A 26 3.97 -2.87 13.35
CA ASP A 26 5.02 -2.29 12.52
C ASP A 26 4.74 -2.60 11.05
N ILE A 27 4.34 -1.56 10.31
CA ILE A 27 4.01 -1.61 8.88
C ILE A 27 5.06 -0.93 8.00
N SER A 28 6.21 -0.54 8.57
CA SER A 28 7.22 0.29 7.89
C SER A 28 7.74 -0.37 6.61
N ALA A 29 8.09 -1.66 6.68
CA ALA A 29 8.57 -2.41 5.52
C ALA A 29 7.58 -2.48 4.35
N GLN A 30 6.27 -2.49 4.63
CA GLN A 30 5.24 -2.45 3.58
C GLN A 30 5.21 -1.08 2.89
N PHE A 31 5.36 0.01 3.64
CA PHE A 31 5.40 1.37 3.10
C PHE A 31 6.69 1.69 2.36
N ASP A 32 7.83 1.10 2.75
CA ASP A 32 9.08 1.21 1.99
C ASP A 32 8.93 0.58 0.59
N LYS A 33 8.31 -0.60 0.52
CA LYS A 33 7.99 -1.26 -0.76
C LYS A 33 7.02 -0.42 -1.60
N LEU A 34 5.95 0.12 -1.00
CA LEU A 34 5.02 1.01 -1.70
C LEU A 34 5.75 2.22 -2.29
N SER A 35 6.66 2.84 -1.56
CA SER A 35 7.47 3.97 -2.03
C SER A 35 8.35 3.59 -3.25
N GLY A 36 8.90 2.37 -3.28
CA GLY A 36 9.59 1.85 -4.46
C GLY A 36 8.68 1.72 -5.69
N VAL A 37 7.42 1.32 -5.50
CA VAL A 37 6.43 1.24 -6.59
C VAL A 37 6.01 2.63 -7.07
N GLU A 38 5.97 3.64 -6.19
CA GLU A 38 5.71 5.04 -6.58
C GLU A 38 6.66 5.51 -7.70
N ALA A 39 7.96 5.26 -7.51
CA ALA A 39 8.97 5.61 -8.49
C ALA A 39 8.77 4.86 -9.81
N SER A 40 8.39 3.58 -9.72
CA SER A 40 8.09 2.74 -10.88
C SER A 40 6.89 3.26 -11.68
N PHE A 41 5.80 3.65 -11.02
CA PHE A 41 4.65 4.28 -11.69
C PHE A 41 5.02 5.60 -12.36
N ARG A 42 5.84 6.43 -11.71
CA ARG A 42 6.33 7.68 -12.31
C ARG A 42 7.11 7.40 -13.60
N THR A 43 8.09 6.50 -13.53
CA THR A 43 8.93 6.17 -14.69
C THR A 43 8.12 5.52 -15.81
N LEU A 44 7.20 4.62 -15.49
CA LEU A 44 6.35 3.97 -16.47
C LEU A 44 5.42 4.98 -17.16
N GLY A 45 4.71 5.81 -16.40
CA GLY A 45 3.83 6.85 -16.95
C GLY A 45 4.56 7.81 -17.88
N MET A 46 5.73 8.32 -17.46
CA MET A 46 6.56 9.19 -18.32
C MET A 46 6.98 8.52 -19.63
N LYS A 47 7.34 7.23 -19.59
CA LYS A 47 7.72 6.47 -20.79
C LYS A 47 6.52 6.25 -21.71
N ILE A 48 5.35 5.96 -21.14
CA ILE A 48 4.11 5.78 -21.91
C ILE A 48 3.72 7.10 -22.56
N ASP A 49 3.66 8.22 -21.83
CA ASP A 49 3.38 9.56 -22.38
C ASP A 49 4.25 9.88 -23.60
N LYS A 50 5.56 9.61 -23.50
CA LYS A 50 6.51 9.83 -24.60
C LYS A 50 6.20 8.97 -25.82
N ILE A 51 5.74 7.73 -25.62
CA ILE A 51 5.36 6.83 -26.71
C ILE A 51 4.05 7.30 -27.35
N THR A 52 3.06 7.71 -26.55
CA THR A 52 1.77 8.22 -27.00
C THR A 52 1.92 9.42 -27.93
N GLY A 53 2.78 10.39 -27.56
CA GLY A 53 3.00 11.60 -28.37
C GLY A 53 3.66 11.37 -29.74
N ALA A 54 4.18 10.17 -30.00
CA ALA A 54 4.81 9.78 -31.27
C ALA A 54 3.98 8.79 -32.08
N ASP A 55 2.82 8.34 -31.57
CA ASP A 55 1.98 7.34 -32.22
C ASP A 55 0.88 8.00 -33.06
N THR A 56 0.51 7.34 -34.16
CA THR A 56 -0.47 7.85 -35.14
C THR A 56 -1.72 7.00 -35.22
N LYS A 57 -1.79 5.86 -34.51
CA LYS A 57 -2.96 4.96 -34.48
C LYS A 57 -3.90 5.36 -33.34
N PRO A 58 -5.11 5.90 -33.62
CA PRO A 58 -5.99 6.47 -32.59
C PRO A 58 -6.31 5.53 -31.43
N ASP A 59 -6.73 4.29 -31.70
CA ASP A 59 -7.10 3.32 -30.65
C ASP A 59 -5.92 2.99 -29.72
N ARG A 60 -4.70 2.94 -30.26
CA ARG A 60 -3.49 2.70 -29.49
C ARG A 60 -3.09 3.94 -28.69
N VAL A 61 -3.24 5.13 -29.26
CA VAL A 61 -3.02 6.42 -28.58
C VAL A 61 -3.92 6.53 -27.35
N TYR A 62 -5.22 6.25 -27.48
CA TYR A 62 -6.15 6.31 -26.35
C TYR A 62 -5.79 5.31 -25.24
N ALA A 63 -5.52 4.06 -25.59
CA ALA A 63 -5.12 3.05 -24.60
C ALA A 63 -3.82 3.42 -23.86
N LEU A 64 -2.82 3.95 -24.59
CA LEU A 64 -1.57 4.41 -23.97
C LEU A 64 -1.81 5.65 -23.09
N GLN A 65 -2.66 6.58 -23.51
CA GLN A 65 -3.01 7.75 -22.71
C GLN A 65 -3.71 7.37 -21.40
N ASP A 66 -4.71 6.49 -21.47
CA ASP A 66 -5.40 5.96 -20.30
C ASP A 66 -4.43 5.27 -19.34
N MET A 67 -3.53 4.44 -19.86
CA MET A 67 -2.51 3.78 -19.04
C MET A 67 -1.54 4.76 -18.39
N SER A 68 -1.15 5.81 -19.10
CA SER A 68 -0.27 6.84 -18.53
C SER A 68 -0.96 7.61 -17.42
N ASP A 69 -2.20 8.03 -17.62
CA ASP A 69 -2.97 8.75 -16.62
C ASP A 69 -3.25 7.87 -15.40
N MET A 70 -3.53 6.59 -15.61
CA MET A 70 -3.60 5.61 -14.52
C MET A 70 -2.29 5.46 -13.75
N CYS A 71 -1.13 5.51 -14.42
CA CYS A 71 0.17 5.53 -13.74
C CYS A 71 0.32 6.79 -12.88
N LYS A 72 -0.07 7.96 -13.38
CA LYS A 72 -0.04 9.23 -12.62
C LYS A 72 -0.95 9.17 -11.39
N THR A 73 -2.19 8.71 -11.54
CA THR A 73 -3.12 8.56 -10.42
C THR A 73 -2.62 7.53 -9.41
N SER A 74 -2.09 6.39 -9.89
CA SER A 74 -1.53 5.34 -9.03
C SER A 74 -0.35 5.86 -8.21
N LYS A 75 0.57 6.58 -8.85
CA LYS A 75 1.69 7.27 -8.18
C LYS A 75 1.19 8.23 -7.11
N MET A 76 0.24 9.12 -7.44
CA MET A 76 -0.28 10.10 -6.47
C MET A 76 -0.97 9.43 -5.28
N GLN A 77 -1.68 8.33 -5.50
CA GLN A 77 -2.34 7.60 -4.43
C GLN A 77 -1.34 6.89 -3.52
N VAL A 78 -0.31 6.23 -4.07
CA VAL A 78 0.80 5.65 -3.29
C VAL A 78 1.49 6.74 -2.47
N HIS A 79 1.85 7.86 -3.11
CA HIS A 79 2.48 8.99 -2.44
C HIS A 79 1.66 9.47 -1.24
N SER A 80 0.35 9.69 -1.44
CA SER A 80 -0.55 10.14 -0.38
C SER A 80 -0.62 9.17 0.80
N LEU A 81 -0.59 7.85 0.54
CA LEU A 81 -0.56 6.84 1.60
C LEU A 81 0.76 6.88 2.37
N THR A 82 1.90 6.96 1.67
CA THR A 82 3.23 7.05 2.28
C THR A 82 3.37 8.32 3.12
N SER A 83 2.88 9.47 2.63
CA SER A 83 2.88 10.71 3.40
C SER A 83 2.06 10.58 4.68
N LEU A 84 0.86 9.98 4.61
CA LEU A 84 0.02 9.77 5.79
C LEU A 84 0.68 8.81 6.79
N PHE A 85 1.33 7.75 6.31
CA PHE A 85 2.10 6.85 7.17
C PHE A 85 3.25 7.57 7.87
N SER A 86 3.99 8.44 7.18
CA SER A 86 5.05 9.26 7.79
C SER A 86 4.51 10.13 8.92
N VAL A 87 3.36 10.79 8.71
CA VAL A 87 2.67 11.55 9.76
C VAL A 87 2.31 10.66 10.94
N VAL A 88 1.64 9.51 10.69
CA VAL A 88 1.31 8.53 11.73
C VAL A 88 2.55 8.13 12.52
N ASN A 89 3.66 7.85 11.84
CA ASN A 89 4.89 7.42 12.48
C ASN A 89 5.56 8.53 13.32
N LEU A 90 5.42 9.79 12.92
CA LEU A 90 5.90 10.95 13.69
C LEU A 90 5.06 11.20 14.95
N VAL A 91 3.72 11.12 14.82
CA VAL A 91 2.78 11.41 15.93
C VAL A 91 2.64 10.25 16.91
N LYS A 92 3.31 9.11 16.69
CA LYS A 92 3.41 7.97 17.63
C LYS A 92 3.94 8.35 19.03
N ARG A 93 4.35 9.59 19.30
CA ARG A 93 4.72 10.04 20.65
C ARG A 93 3.57 10.65 21.46
N GLU A 94 2.44 10.97 20.82
CA GLU A 94 1.28 11.56 21.49
C GLU A 94 0.07 10.61 21.49
N LYS A 95 -0.31 10.10 22.67
CA LYS A 95 -1.31 9.01 22.83
C LYS A 95 -2.69 9.30 22.21
N ASN A 96 -3.13 10.56 22.17
CA ASN A 96 -4.45 10.93 21.62
C ASN A 96 -4.46 11.03 20.09
N PHE A 97 -3.34 11.43 19.49
CA PHE A 97 -3.14 11.51 18.03
C PHE A 97 -2.77 10.15 17.41
N GLN A 98 -2.35 9.17 18.21
CA GLN A 98 -2.11 7.82 17.71
C GLN A 98 -3.36 7.18 17.10
N ASN A 99 -4.53 7.37 17.72
CA ASN A 99 -5.73 6.62 17.35
C ASN A 99 -6.43 7.18 16.11
N ARG A 100 -6.58 8.50 15.97
CA ARG A 100 -7.34 9.09 14.85
C ARG A 100 -6.61 8.97 13.53
N GLU A 101 -5.31 9.24 13.53
CA GLU A 101 -4.45 9.22 12.34
C GLU A 101 -4.21 7.78 11.87
N ALA A 102 -4.04 6.83 12.80
CA ALA A 102 -3.93 5.40 12.46
C ALA A 102 -5.24 4.85 11.87
N GLU A 103 -6.40 5.21 12.43
CA GLU A 103 -7.70 4.84 11.86
C GLU A 103 -7.93 5.45 10.47
N LEU A 104 -7.52 6.71 10.28
CA LEU A 104 -7.54 7.35 8.96
C LEU A 104 -6.66 6.60 7.96
N LEU A 105 -5.45 6.21 8.36
CA LEU A 105 -4.53 5.43 7.52
C LEU A 105 -5.14 4.08 7.14
N LYS A 106 -5.68 3.33 8.12
CA LYS A 106 -6.39 2.07 7.90
C LYS A 106 -7.51 2.22 6.87
N LYS A 107 -8.37 3.23 7.05
CA LYS A 107 -9.48 3.52 6.13
C LYS A 107 -8.98 3.85 4.71
N LYS A 108 -7.94 4.69 4.60
CA LYS A 108 -7.35 5.07 3.31
C LYS A 108 -6.68 3.89 2.60
N CYS A 109 -6.00 3.00 3.32
CA CYS A 109 -5.44 1.76 2.78
C CYS A 109 -6.55 0.83 2.24
N GLY A 110 -7.66 0.71 2.96
CA GLY A 110 -8.83 -0.06 2.51
C GLY A 110 -9.45 0.48 1.21
N TYR A 111 -9.64 1.80 1.12
CA TYR A 111 -10.12 2.43 -0.12
C TYR A 111 -9.14 2.29 -1.27
N ALA A 112 -7.85 2.49 -1.01
CA ALA A 112 -6.83 2.33 -2.02
C ALA A 112 -6.80 0.91 -2.58
N TYR A 113 -6.96 -0.12 -1.74
CA TYR A 113 -7.02 -1.51 -2.20
C TYR A 113 -8.10 -1.70 -3.26
N ASN A 114 -9.31 -1.17 -3.02
CA ASN A 114 -10.41 -1.27 -3.98
C ASN A 114 -10.10 -0.53 -5.28
N ASP A 115 -9.51 0.66 -5.20
CA ASP A 115 -9.14 1.44 -6.39
C ASP A 115 -8.08 0.73 -7.24
N PHE A 116 -7.03 0.21 -6.59
CA PHE A 116 -5.97 -0.55 -7.27
C PHE A 116 -6.49 -1.86 -7.87
N SER A 117 -7.42 -2.53 -7.20
CA SER A 117 -8.06 -3.74 -7.73
C SER A 117 -8.84 -3.44 -9.02
N ARG A 118 -9.59 -2.32 -9.05
CA ARG A 118 -10.30 -1.89 -10.28
C ARG A 118 -9.33 -1.54 -11.42
N ARG A 119 -8.24 -0.81 -11.13
CA ARG A 119 -7.21 -0.51 -12.14
C ARG A 119 -6.57 -1.77 -12.68
N LYS A 120 -6.31 -2.75 -11.82
CA LYS A 120 -5.75 -4.05 -12.25
C LYS A 120 -6.70 -4.81 -13.17
N ALA A 121 -8.00 -4.82 -12.88
CA ALA A 121 -8.99 -5.39 -13.78
C ALA A 121 -8.96 -4.72 -15.17
N PHE A 122 -8.87 -3.39 -15.22
CA PHE A 122 -8.73 -2.64 -16.46
C PHE A 122 -7.45 -3.00 -17.24
N ILE A 123 -6.29 -3.06 -16.58
CA ILE A 123 -5.03 -3.44 -17.24
C ILE A 123 -5.08 -4.88 -17.76
N ARG A 124 -5.71 -5.80 -17.02
CA ARG A 124 -5.92 -7.18 -17.48
C ARG A 124 -6.86 -7.26 -18.70
N ASP A 125 -7.84 -6.37 -18.78
CA ASP A 125 -8.68 -6.25 -19.97
C ASP A 125 -7.88 -5.81 -21.20
N ILE A 126 -6.95 -4.84 -21.04
CA ILE A 126 -6.00 -4.46 -22.09
C ILE A 126 -5.14 -5.66 -22.51
N LEU A 127 -4.59 -6.42 -21.57
CA LEU A 127 -3.77 -7.61 -21.87
C LEU A 127 -4.53 -8.66 -22.69
N ALA A 128 -5.81 -8.87 -22.37
CA ALA A 128 -6.67 -9.82 -23.07
C ALA A 128 -7.05 -9.37 -24.48
N LYS A 129 -7.30 -8.07 -24.68
CA LYS A 129 -7.88 -7.54 -25.93
C LYS A 129 -6.86 -6.93 -26.89
N ALA A 130 -5.73 -6.43 -26.38
CA ALA A 130 -4.74 -5.79 -27.22
C ALA A 130 -4.17 -6.79 -28.25
N LYS A 131 -3.93 -6.32 -29.47
CA LYS A 131 -3.18 -7.06 -30.49
C LYS A 131 -1.74 -6.57 -30.63
N ASP A 132 -1.50 -5.33 -30.20
CA ASP A 132 -0.19 -4.69 -30.25
C ASP A 132 0.73 -5.22 -29.13
N GLN A 133 1.88 -5.79 -29.50
CA GLN A 133 2.79 -6.38 -28.53
C GLN A 133 3.40 -5.35 -27.58
N LYS A 134 3.72 -4.15 -28.09
CA LYS A 134 4.32 -3.09 -27.28
C LYS A 134 3.35 -2.58 -26.21
N LEU A 135 2.06 -2.44 -26.54
CA LEU A 135 1.00 -2.14 -25.59
C LEU A 135 0.86 -3.24 -24.53
N LYS A 136 0.92 -4.52 -24.93
CA LYS A 136 0.91 -5.66 -23.98
C LYS A 136 2.10 -5.63 -23.04
N ASP A 137 3.30 -5.40 -23.55
CA ASP A 137 4.51 -5.38 -22.71
C ASP A 137 4.43 -4.28 -21.66
N LEU A 138 3.96 -3.09 -22.04
CA LEU A 138 3.72 -1.99 -21.11
C LEU A 138 2.63 -2.33 -20.08
N ALA A 139 1.56 -3.00 -20.52
CA ALA A 139 0.47 -3.42 -19.65
C ALA A 139 0.91 -4.51 -18.67
N HIS A 140 1.80 -5.42 -19.07
CA HIS A 140 2.40 -6.43 -18.19
C HIS A 140 3.25 -5.79 -17.09
N ILE A 141 4.07 -4.80 -17.44
CA ILE A 141 4.86 -4.05 -16.45
C ILE A 141 3.91 -3.38 -15.46
N PHE A 142 2.83 -2.77 -15.94
CA PHE A 142 1.85 -2.11 -15.07
C PHE A 142 1.12 -3.12 -14.16
N ASP A 143 0.63 -4.25 -14.69
CA ASP A 143 -0.04 -5.29 -13.90
C ASP A 143 0.86 -5.80 -12.76
N ALA A 144 2.17 -5.99 -13.04
CA ALA A 144 3.14 -6.38 -12.02
C ALA A 144 3.28 -5.32 -10.90
N GLN A 145 3.32 -4.03 -11.24
CA GLN A 145 3.36 -2.98 -10.22
C GLN A 145 2.08 -2.94 -9.38
N LEU A 146 0.92 -3.14 -10.02
CA LEU A 146 -0.37 -3.20 -9.33
C LEU A 146 -0.47 -4.40 -8.39
N GLU A 147 0.09 -5.55 -8.77
CA GLU A 147 0.19 -6.75 -7.92
C GLU A 147 0.98 -6.44 -6.64
N ILE A 148 2.16 -5.82 -6.76
CA ILE A 148 2.99 -5.46 -5.59
C ILE A 148 2.20 -4.53 -4.65
N VAL A 149 1.50 -3.52 -5.17
CA VAL A 149 0.69 -2.61 -4.35
C VAL A 149 -0.41 -3.38 -3.60
N LEU A 150 -1.15 -4.24 -4.29
CA LEU A 150 -2.23 -5.00 -3.68
C LEU A 150 -1.72 -5.97 -2.62
N GLU A 151 -0.57 -6.60 -2.84
CA GLU A 151 0.10 -7.45 -1.85
C GLU A 151 0.44 -6.66 -0.59
N GLN A 152 1.07 -5.48 -0.73
CA GLN A 152 1.43 -4.65 0.42
C GLN A 152 0.20 -4.10 1.15
N LEU A 153 -0.83 -3.65 0.43
CA LEU A 153 -2.08 -3.18 1.03
C LEU A 153 -2.82 -4.31 1.76
N THR A 154 -2.77 -5.53 1.24
CA THR A 154 -3.33 -6.71 1.92
C THR A 154 -2.58 -6.97 3.22
N ALA A 155 -1.24 -6.94 3.20
CA ALA A 155 -0.41 -7.13 4.39
C ALA A 155 -0.67 -6.03 5.44
N ILE A 156 -0.78 -4.76 5.01
CA ILE A 156 -1.12 -3.63 5.90
C ILE A 156 -2.51 -3.84 6.52
N ASN A 157 -3.53 -4.14 5.71
CA ASN A 157 -4.90 -4.32 6.20
C ASN A 157 -5.01 -5.50 7.17
N ASN A 158 -4.25 -6.58 6.97
CA ASN A 158 -4.22 -7.71 7.89
C ASN A 158 -3.56 -7.37 9.23
N LYS A 159 -2.58 -6.45 9.24
CA LYS A 159 -1.96 -5.96 10.47
C LYS A 159 -2.85 -4.99 11.25
N PHE A 160 -3.85 -4.39 10.59
CA PHE A 160 -4.86 -3.53 11.23
C PHE A 160 -6.11 -4.27 11.72
N LYS A 161 -6.21 -5.60 11.52
CA LYS A 161 -7.27 -6.44 12.07
C LYS A 161 -6.97 -6.80 13.51
#